data_AF-A0A645HUD9-F1
#
_entry.id   AF-A0A645HUD9-F1
#
_cell.length_a   1.000
_cell.length_b   1.000
_cell.length_c   1.000
_cell.angle_alpha   90.00
_cell.angle_beta   90.00
_cell.angle_gamma   90.00
#
_symmetry.space_group_name_H-M   'P 1'
#
loop_
_entity.id
_entity.type
_entity.pdbx_description
1 polymer ?
#
loop_
_entity_poly.entity_id
_entity_poly.type
_entity_poly.pdbx_seq_one_letter_code
_entity_poly.pdbx_strand_id
1 'polypeptide(L)'
;MKLSNIAMNVGGRKVDTDLNKECNKSDDETLSSEKVEDKIDKNQEFEVPISDTITETSANLRNINIIREELCKLSLNPCEREYYNNCILPLLTTLTGITAASVNLVTSANYLNNSNIIFRKKSNIKDTLELVYDINKKSEDVYKNLVKRIDKMLDCIE
;
A
#
# COMPACT_ATOMS: atom_id res chain seq x y z
N MET A 1 4.23 -8.78 54.27
CA MET A 1 4.00 -8.49 52.85
C MET A 1 3.16 -7.22 52.74
N LYS A 2 3.74 -6.13 52.23
CA LYS A 2 3.05 -4.86 51.96
C LYS A 2 2.71 -4.84 50.46
N LEU A 3 1.44 -4.72 50.12
CA LEU A 3 0.99 -4.47 48.74
C LEU A 3 0.87 -2.95 48.56
N SER A 4 1.73 -2.40 47.71
CA SER A 4 1.67 -1.03 47.22
C SER A 4 0.62 -0.94 46.11
N ASN A 5 -0.41 -0.13 46.31
CA ASN A 5 -1.35 0.26 45.25
C ASN A 5 -0.66 1.28 44.33
N ILE A 6 -0.46 0.90 43.06
CA ILE A 6 -0.04 1.81 42.00
C ILE A 6 -1.31 2.34 41.34
N ALA A 7 -1.58 3.64 41.50
CA ALA A 7 -2.58 4.35 40.74
C ALA A 7 -2.01 4.69 39.35
N MET A 8 -2.59 4.14 38.29
CA MET A 8 -2.31 4.54 36.91
C MET A 8 -3.43 5.46 36.41
N ASN A 9 -3.07 6.74 36.26
CA ASN A 9 -3.82 7.77 35.58
C ASN A 9 -3.63 7.60 34.07
N VAL A 10 -4.70 7.34 33.31
CA VAL A 10 -4.69 7.36 31.85
C VAL A 10 -5.76 8.35 31.39
N GLY A 11 -5.30 9.49 30.88
CA GLY A 11 -6.13 10.59 30.42
C GLY A 11 -7.07 10.15 29.28
N GLY A 12 -8.37 10.29 29.52
CA GLY A 12 -9.40 10.19 28.50
C GLY A 12 -9.31 11.37 27.54
N ARG A 13 -9.14 11.08 26.25
CA ARG A 13 -9.24 12.06 25.17
C ARG A 13 -10.70 12.04 24.68
N LYS A 14 -11.37 13.18 24.87
CA LYS A 14 -12.77 13.42 24.49
C LYS A 14 -12.91 13.44 22.97
N VAL A 15 -14.00 12.83 22.49
CA VAL A 15 -14.51 12.90 21.13
C VAL A 15 -15.51 14.06 21.12
N ASP A 16 -15.16 15.17 20.48
CA ASP A 16 -16.10 16.26 20.25
C ASP A 16 -16.39 16.33 18.75
N THR A 17 -17.65 16.05 18.44
CA THR A 17 -18.27 16.07 17.11
C THR A 17 -19.12 17.34 17.11
N ASP A 18 -18.75 18.37 16.36
CA ASP A 18 -19.60 19.56 16.18
C ASP A 18 -19.49 20.07 14.73
N LEU A 19 -20.39 19.55 13.90
CA LEU A 19 -20.82 20.13 12.63
C LEU A 19 -22.02 21.04 12.93
N ASN A 20 -21.81 22.35 13.02
CA ASN A 20 -22.76 23.37 12.52
C ASN A 20 -22.25 24.78 12.79
N LYS A 21 -22.03 25.57 11.73
CA LYS A 21 -22.20 27.02 11.80
C LYS A 21 -22.45 27.60 10.40
N GLU A 22 -23.72 27.85 10.10
CA GLU A 22 -24.13 28.89 9.15
C GLU A 22 -23.63 30.26 9.63
N CYS A 23 -23.25 31.12 8.70
CA CYS A 23 -23.53 32.55 8.86
C CYS A 23 -23.50 33.23 7.49
N ASN A 24 -24.71 33.55 7.03
CA ASN A 24 -25.02 34.53 6.00
C ASN A 24 -24.46 35.92 6.38
N LYS A 25 -23.93 36.64 5.39
CA LYS A 25 -23.82 38.10 5.36
C LYS A 25 -24.17 38.52 3.92
N SER A 26 -25.42 38.88 3.66
CA SER A 26 -25.98 40.24 3.77
C SER A 26 -25.40 41.16 2.69
N ASP A 27 -26.04 41.11 1.53
CA ASP A 27 -26.08 42.17 0.54
C ASP A 27 -26.78 43.39 1.13
N ASP A 28 -26.19 44.57 1.00
CA ASP A 28 -26.81 45.80 0.48
C ASP A 28 -25.84 46.98 0.69
N GLU A 29 -25.47 47.66 -0.40
CA GLU A 29 -25.57 49.13 -0.52
C GLU A 29 -25.02 49.59 -1.90
N THR A 30 -25.98 49.77 -2.81
CA THR A 30 -26.16 50.89 -3.75
C THR A 30 -24.93 51.61 -4.35
N LEU A 31 -24.83 51.58 -5.69
CA LEU A 31 -24.33 52.74 -6.45
C LEU A 31 -25.08 52.88 -7.79
N SER A 32 -25.95 53.88 -7.89
CA SER A 32 -26.50 54.37 -9.15
C SER A 32 -25.69 55.57 -9.62
N SER A 33 -25.27 55.56 -10.88
CA SER A 33 -25.36 56.71 -11.80
C SER A 33 -24.91 56.29 -13.20
N GLU A 34 -25.86 56.27 -14.13
CA GLU A 34 -25.61 56.29 -15.58
C GLU A 34 -24.88 57.58 -15.99
N LYS A 35 -24.00 57.48 -17.01
CA LYS A 35 -23.98 58.41 -18.14
C LYS A 35 -23.10 57.92 -19.31
N VAL A 36 -23.79 57.55 -20.38
CA VAL A 36 -23.66 57.95 -21.80
C VAL A 36 -22.36 57.65 -22.58
N GLU A 37 -22.60 56.97 -23.70
CA GLU A 37 -21.76 56.55 -24.84
C GLU A 37 -20.95 57.68 -25.51
N ASP A 38 -19.78 57.36 -26.10
CA ASP A 38 -19.63 57.31 -27.57
C ASP A 38 -18.25 56.72 -28.00
N LYS A 39 -18.32 55.68 -28.83
CA LYS A 39 -17.59 55.44 -30.10
C LYS A 39 -16.08 55.10 -30.22
N ILE A 40 -15.92 53.97 -30.94
CA ILE A 40 -14.99 53.64 -32.05
C ILE A 40 -13.64 53.01 -31.69
N ASP A 41 -13.66 51.68 -31.80
CA ASP A 41 -12.78 50.81 -32.61
C ASP A 41 -11.34 51.28 -32.86
N LYS A 42 -10.42 50.63 -32.13
CA LYS A 42 -9.09 50.33 -32.63
C LYS A 42 -8.78 48.89 -32.23
N ASN A 43 -8.51 48.06 -33.23
CA ASN A 43 -7.81 46.78 -33.14
C ASN A 43 -6.72 46.85 -32.07
N GLN A 44 -7.03 46.39 -30.86
CA GLN A 44 -6.05 46.22 -29.81
C GLN A 44 -5.68 44.75 -29.87
N GLU A 45 -4.64 44.43 -30.66
CA GLU A 45 -3.84 43.24 -30.40
C GLU A 45 -3.52 43.29 -28.91
N PHE A 46 -4.19 42.45 -28.14
CA PHE A 46 -3.83 42.18 -26.77
C PHE A 46 -2.48 41.49 -26.84
N GLU A 47 -1.40 42.27 -26.93
CA GLU A 47 -0.04 41.79 -26.71
C GLU A 47 -0.02 41.28 -25.27
N VAL A 48 -0.25 39.96 -25.11
CA VAL A 48 -0.09 39.30 -23.82
C VAL A 48 1.33 39.60 -23.36
N PRO A 49 1.51 40.28 -22.21
CA PRO A 49 2.84 40.61 -21.71
C PRO A 49 3.69 39.35 -21.67
N ILE A 50 4.91 39.41 -22.17
CA ILE A 50 5.85 38.27 -22.19
C ILE A 50 5.99 37.64 -20.79
N SER A 51 5.86 38.46 -19.74
CA SER A 51 5.81 38.03 -18.35
C SER A 51 4.65 37.08 -18.05
N ASP A 52 3.46 37.35 -18.58
CA ASP A 52 2.26 36.54 -18.35
C ASP A 52 2.40 35.18 -19.06
N THR A 53 2.96 35.15 -20.26
CA THR A 53 3.27 33.90 -20.98
C THR A 53 4.35 33.07 -20.27
N ILE A 54 5.37 33.72 -19.69
CA ILE A 54 6.41 33.04 -18.90
C ILE A 54 5.81 32.44 -17.61
N THR A 55 4.95 33.18 -16.93
CA THR A 55 4.31 32.69 -15.69
C THR A 55 3.33 31.55 -15.98
N GLU A 56 2.55 31.64 -17.06
CA GLU A 56 1.67 30.58 -17.54
C GLU A 56 2.47 29.32 -17.93
N THR A 57 3.56 29.49 -18.68
CA THR A 57 4.43 28.37 -19.07
C THR A 57 5.05 27.69 -17.85
N SER A 58 5.50 28.47 -16.86
CA SER A 58 6.04 27.95 -15.60
C SER A 58 4.98 27.17 -14.80
N ALA A 59 3.76 27.68 -14.74
CA ALA A 59 2.64 26.98 -14.10
C ALA A 59 2.31 25.66 -14.83
N ASN A 60 2.29 25.66 -16.17
CA ASN A 60 2.07 24.47 -16.97
C ASN A 60 3.17 23.43 -16.77
N LEU A 61 4.44 23.85 -16.70
CA LEU A 61 5.57 22.96 -16.47
C LEU A 61 5.54 22.33 -15.07
N ARG A 62 5.10 23.10 -14.07
CA ARG A 62 4.83 22.58 -12.72
C ARG A 62 3.70 21.57 -12.73
N ASN A 63 2.60 21.84 -13.43
CA ASN A 63 1.47 20.91 -13.55
C ASN A 63 1.89 19.61 -14.24
N ILE A 64 2.69 19.68 -15.30
CA ILE A 64 3.25 18.51 -15.97
C ILE A 64 4.13 17.69 -15.02
N ASN A 65 4.97 18.34 -14.23
CA ASN A 65 5.80 17.65 -13.24
C ASN A 65 4.97 16.97 -12.13
N ILE A 66 3.88 17.61 -11.68
CA ILE A 66 2.94 17.00 -10.73
C ILE A 66 2.28 15.77 -11.35
N ILE A 67 1.78 15.88 -12.60
CA ILE A 67 1.19 14.74 -13.31
C ILE A 67 2.20 13.61 -13.47
N ARG A 68 3.45 13.93 -13.80
CA ARG A 68 4.54 12.95 -13.88
C ARG A 68 4.79 12.27 -12.53
N GLU A 69 4.84 13.03 -11.44
CA GLU A 69 5.02 12.48 -10.10
C GLU A 69 3.84 11.58 -9.68
N GLU A 70 2.61 11.97 -9.99
CA GLU A 70 1.43 11.14 -9.72
C GLU A 70 1.39 9.88 -10.60
N LEU A 71 1.80 9.98 -11.87
CA LEU A 71 1.99 8.81 -12.75
C LEU A 71 3.08 7.88 -12.24
N CYS A 72 4.17 8.40 -11.68
CA CYS A 72 5.21 7.59 -11.04
C CYS A 72 4.73 6.92 -9.74
N LYS A 73 3.70 7.48 -9.07
CA LYS A 73 3.06 6.87 -7.89
C LYS A 73 1.99 5.84 -8.26
N LEU A 74 1.44 5.87 -9.49
CA LEU A 74 0.60 4.79 -9.97
C LEU A 74 1.45 3.51 -10.02
N SER A 75 1.04 2.51 -9.25
CA SER A 75 1.60 1.16 -9.36
C SER A 75 1.44 0.70 -10.80
N LEU A 76 2.57 0.49 -11.48
CA LEU A 76 2.75 0.45 -12.94
C LEU A 76 1.75 -0.36 -13.77
N ASN A 77 0.96 -1.25 -13.18
CA ASN A 77 -0.21 -1.79 -13.85
C ASN A 77 -1.21 -2.27 -12.78
N PRO A 78 -2.41 -1.67 -12.63
CA PRO A 78 -3.37 -2.10 -11.63
C PRO A 78 -3.81 -3.55 -11.84
N CYS A 79 -3.84 -4.04 -13.09
CA CYS A 79 -4.17 -5.42 -13.40
C CYS A 79 -3.07 -6.39 -12.96
N GLU A 80 -1.80 -6.06 -13.18
CA GLU A 80 -0.68 -6.89 -12.69
C GLU A 80 -0.60 -6.90 -11.16
N ARG A 81 -0.86 -5.76 -10.52
CA ARG A 81 -0.91 -5.67 -9.05
C ARG A 81 -2.01 -6.56 -8.49
N GLU A 82 -3.20 -6.53 -9.09
CA GLU A 82 -4.32 -7.37 -8.69
C GLU A 82 -4.02 -8.86 -8.94
N TYR A 83 -3.37 -9.17 -10.07
CA TYR A 83 -2.89 -10.53 -10.36
C TYR A 83 -1.86 -11.00 -9.32
N TYR A 84 -0.86 -10.17 -9.01
CA TYR A 84 0.15 -10.49 -8.01
C TYR A 84 -0.49 -10.77 -6.64
N ASN A 85 -1.36 -9.87 -6.16
CA ASN A 85 -1.98 -9.98 -4.85
C ASN A 85 -2.89 -11.21 -4.71
N ASN A 86 -3.63 -11.58 -5.77
CA ASN A 86 -4.57 -12.69 -5.70
C ASN A 86 -3.98 -14.03 -6.16
N CYS A 87 -3.01 -14.01 -7.06
CA CYS A 87 -2.54 -15.21 -7.75
C CYS A 87 -1.12 -15.64 -7.36
N ILE A 88 -0.23 -14.70 -7.03
CA ILE A 88 1.19 -14.98 -6.72
C ILE A 88 1.41 -14.95 -5.21
N LEU A 89 0.97 -13.89 -4.55
CA LEU A 89 1.19 -13.67 -3.12
C LEU A 89 0.69 -14.82 -2.25
N PRO A 90 -0.52 -15.39 -2.45
CA PRO A 90 -1.00 -16.49 -1.61
C PRO A 90 -0.15 -17.77 -1.76
N LEU A 91 0.32 -18.07 -2.98
CA LEU A 91 1.21 -19.20 -3.23
C LEU A 91 2.57 -18.98 -2.57
N LEU A 92 3.12 -17.77 -2.69
CA LEU A 92 4.39 -17.40 -2.06
C LEU A 92 4.30 -17.47 -0.53
N THR A 93 3.24 -16.90 0.07
CA THR A 93 3.01 -16.97 1.51
C THR A 93 2.85 -18.41 1.99
N THR A 94 2.10 -19.23 1.25
CA THR A 94 1.91 -20.66 1.57
C THR A 94 3.24 -21.41 1.51
N LEU A 95 4.02 -21.24 0.45
CA LEU A 95 5.32 -21.88 0.30
C LEU A 95 6.29 -21.47 1.41
N THR A 96 6.29 -20.18 1.78
CA THR A 96 7.10 -19.64 2.87
C THR A 96 6.72 -20.28 4.21
N GLY A 97 5.41 -20.37 4.51
CA GLY A 97 4.90 -21.00 5.72
C GLY A 97 5.25 -22.49 5.80
N ILE A 98 5.08 -23.22 4.69
CA ILE A 98 5.44 -24.64 4.60
C ILE A 98 6.94 -24.85 4.83
N THR A 99 7.78 -24.02 4.21
CA THR A 99 9.24 -24.09 4.35
C THR A 99 9.67 -23.85 5.80
N ALA A 100 9.12 -22.81 6.44
CA ALA A 100 9.41 -22.51 7.85
C ALA A 100 8.97 -23.65 8.77
N ALA A 101 7.79 -24.23 8.55
CA ALA A 101 7.30 -25.38 9.31
C ALA A 101 8.20 -26.60 9.13
N SER A 102 8.61 -26.90 7.90
CA SER A 102 9.52 -28.02 7.57
C SER A 102 10.86 -27.87 8.32
N VAL A 103 11.48 -26.69 8.26
CA VAL A 103 12.73 -26.39 8.97
C VAL A 103 12.58 -26.56 10.49
N ASN A 104 11.50 -26.05 11.07
CA ASN A 104 11.24 -26.16 12.51
C ASN A 104 11.02 -27.62 12.94
N LEU A 105 10.31 -28.42 12.13
CA LEU A 105 10.09 -29.83 12.38
C LEU A 105 11.39 -30.62 12.36
N VAL A 106 12.24 -30.43 11.33
CA VAL A 106 13.55 -31.09 11.23
C VAL A 106 14.43 -30.71 12.40
N THR A 107 14.50 -29.42 12.73
CA THR A 107 15.31 -28.92 13.83
C THR A 107 14.88 -29.57 15.15
N SER A 108 13.57 -29.58 15.43
CA SER A 108 13.01 -30.20 16.62
C SER A 108 13.26 -31.71 16.64
N ALA A 109 13.02 -32.41 15.53
CA ALA A 109 13.28 -33.84 15.40
C ALA A 109 14.75 -34.18 15.67
N ASN A 110 15.69 -33.37 15.17
CA ASN A 110 17.12 -33.55 15.40
C ASN A 110 17.50 -33.36 16.87
N TYR A 111 16.97 -32.34 17.54
CA TYR A 111 17.19 -32.14 18.97
C TYR A 111 16.68 -33.32 19.80
N LEU A 112 15.46 -33.80 19.50
CA LEU A 112 14.87 -34.93 20.20
C LEU A 112 15.61 -36.24 19.90
N ASN A 113 16.08 -36.43 18.68
CA ASN A 113 16.84 -37.61 18.28
C ASN A 113 18.17 -37.70 19.04
N ASN A 114 18.83 -36.56 19.28
CA ASN A 114 20.11 -36.49 19.98
C ASN A 114 19.97 -36.41 21.50
N SER A 115 18.76 -36.39 22.04
CA SER A 115 18.52 -36.36 23.48
C SER A 115 18.71 -37.75 24.10
N ASN A 116 19.51 -37.82 25.17
CA ASN A 116 19.70 -39.05 25.96
C ASN A 116 18.46 -39.45 26.78
N ILE A 117 17.46 -38.56 26.86
CA ILE A 117 16.22 -38.77 27.65
C ILE A 117 15.16 -39.49 26.82
N ILE A 118 15.19 -39.36 25.49
CA ILE A 118 14.14 -39.87 24.60
C ILE A 118 14.56 -41.19 23.98
N PHE A 119 13.79 -42.24 24.26
CA PHE A 119 13.99 -43.54 23.64
C PHE A 119 13.55 -43.51 22.16
N ARG A 120 14.52 -43.42 21.25
CA ARG A 120 14.32 -43.39 19.79
C ARG A 120 13.37 -44.47 19.24
N LYS A 121 13.30 -45.65 19.88
CA LYS A 121 12.43 -46.77 19.46
C LYS A 121 10.96 -46.61 19.86
N LYS A 122 10.63 -45.68 20.76
CA LYS A 122 9.27 -45.38 21.22
C LYS A 122 8.77 -44.01 20.75
N SER A 123 9.62 -43.24 20.08
CA SER A 123 9.29 -41.89 19.66
C SER A 123 8.90 -41.87 18.18
N ASN A 124 7.94 -41.02 17.82
CA ASN A 124 7.49 -40.82 16.44
C ASN A 124 8.47 -39.94 15.64
N ILE A 125 9.75 -39.88 16.04
CA ILE A 125 10.77 -39.02 15.42
C ILE A 125 11.01 -39.45 13.96
N LYS A 126 11.01 -40.77 13.71
CA LYS A 126 11.13 -41.30 12.35
C LYS A 126 9.97 -40.83 11.48
N ASP A 127 8.74 -40.94 11.99
CA ASP A 127 7.53 -40.53 11.29
C ASP A 127 7.53 -39.02 11.01
N THR A 128 8.02 -38.21 11.96
CA THR A 128 8.19 -36.76 11.75
C THR A 128 9.20 -36.45 10.65
N LEU A 129 10.31 -37.18 10.57
CA LEU A 129 11.29 -37.01 9.49
C LEU A 129 10.72 -37.44 8.13
N GLU A 130 9.92 -38.50 8.09
CA GLU A 130 9.20 -38.94 6.88
C GLU A 130 8.17 -37.89 6.43
N LEU A 131 7.41 -37.32 7.38
CA LEU A 131 6.46 -36.23 7.11
C LEU A 131 7.16 -35.00 6.50
N VAL A 132 8.38 -34.67 6.93
CA VAL A 132 9.15 -33.58 6.32
C VAL A 132 9.41 -33.85 4.84
N TYR A 133 9.74 -35.08 4.45
CA TYR A 133 9.94 -35.42 3.04
C TYR A 133 8.64 -35.27 2.24
N ASP A 134 7.51 -35.69 2.80
CA ASP A 134 6.20 -35.52 2.17
C ASP A 134 5.82 -34.04 2.03
N ILE A 135 6.12 -33.23 3.04
CA ILE A 135 5.95 -31.77 2.99
C ILE A 135 6.82 -31.17 1.88
N ASN A 136 8.09 -31.57 1.80
CA ASN A 136 9.01 -31.06 0.77
C ASN A 136 8.51 -31.43 -0.63
N LYS A 137 8.02 -32.65 -0.83
CA LYS A 137 7.41 -33.08 -2.10
C LYS A 137 6.20 -32.22 -2.48
N LYS A 138 5.28 -31.97 -1.53
CA LYS A 138 4.13 -31.08 -1.76
C LYS A 138 4.55 -29.63 -2.00
N SER A 139 5.61 -29.16 -1.35
CA SER A 139 6.15 -27.81 -1.55
C SER A 139 6.69 -27.61 -2.97
N GLU A 140 7.20 -28.66 -3.59
CA GLU A 140 7.69 -28.62 -4.98
C GLU A 140 6.55 -28.36 -5.97
N ASP A 141 5.36 -28.93 -5.72
CA ASP A 141 4.18 -28.65 -6.55
C ASP A 141 3.72 -27.20 -6.42
N VAL A 142 3.75 -26.65 -5.21
CA VAL A 142 3.44 -25.22 -4.95
C VAL A 142 4.46 -24.33 -5.66
N TYR A 143 5.75 -24.65 -5.55
CA TYR A 143 6.82 -23.91 -6.20
C TYR A 143 6.69 -23.92 -7.73
N LYS A 144 6.44 -25.09 -8.33
CA LYS A 144 6.21 -25.21 -9.79
C LYS A 144 5.04 -24.35 -10.27
N ASN A 145 3.95 -24.30 -9.49
CA ASN A 145 2.81 -23.45 -9.84
C ASN A 145 3.11 -21.96 -9.67
N LEU A 146 3.89 -21.59 -8.65
CA LEU A 146 4.32 -20.21 -8.42
C LEU A 146 5.19 -19.72 -9.59
N VAL A 147 6.20 -20.50 -10.01
CA VAL A 147 7.07 -20.18 -11.14
C VAL A 147 6.24 -19.94 -12.40
N LYS A 148 5.35 -20.87 -12.77
CA LYS A 148 4.47 -20.71 -13.95
C LYS A 148 3.63 -19.43 -13.93
N ARG A 149 3.18 -18.98 -12.75
CA ARG A 149 2.38 -17.76 -12.63
C ARG A 149 3.23 -16.50 -12.70
N ILE A 150 4.45 -16.55 -12.19
CA ILE A 150 5.42 -15.47 -12.33
C ILE A 150 5.84 -15.34 -13.79
N ASP A 151 6.17 -16.44 -14.46
CA ASP A 151 6.54 -16.46 -15.88
C ASP A 151 5.42 -15.84 -16.73
N LYS A 152 4.17 -16.26 -16.50
CA LYS A 152 3.01 -15.68 -17.20
C LYS A 152 2.84 -14.18 -16.97
N MET A 153 3.14 -13.69 -15.77
CA MET A 153 3.08 -12.26 -15.47
C MET A 153 4.18 -11.50 -16.21
N LEU A 154 5.40 -12.05 -16.27
CA LEU A 154 6.54 -11.45 -16.96
C LEU A 154 6.34 -11.44 -18.49
N ASP A 155 5.79 -12.52 -19.05
CA ASP A 155 5.45 -12.61 -20.49
C ASP A 155 4.39 -11.59 -20.93
N CYS A 156 3.62 -11.02 -20.00
CA CYS A 156 2.62 -9.97 -20.28
C CYS A 156 3.18 -8.54 -20.20
N ILE A 157 4.44 -8.38 -19.78
CA ILE A 157 5.11 -7.09 -19.58
C ILE A 157 6.02 -6.73 -20.79
N GLU A 158 6.43 -7.70 -21.60
CA GLU A 158 7.12 -7.51 -22.90
C GLU A 158 6.14 -7.24 -24.06
#